data_AF-A0A544YU74-F1
#
_entry.id   AF-A0A544YU74-F1
#
_cell.length_a   1.000
_cell.length_b   1.000
_cell.length_c   1.000
_cell.angle_alpha   90.00
_cell.angle_beta   90.00
_cell.angle_gamma   90.00
#
_symmetry.space_group_name_H-M   'P 1'
#
loop_
_entity.id
_entity.type
_entity.pdbx_description
1 polymer ?
#
loop_
_entity_poly.entity_id
_entity_poly.type
_entity_poly.pdbx_seq_one_letter_code
_entity_poly.pdbx_strand_id
1 'polypeptide(L)'
;MRRILTRFTALGTAVLTMAGLFTPAPGFAAAATLRPGVMWNDTAGNRLQAHGAGVFKVGSTYYMVGEDKTAGATFTAVACYSSTDLATWTRVGNALSRQSSGDLAAGRIVERPKVIYNSATGQYVMWVHIDNTSYSDARAGVATSSTPCGPYTYRGSSRPLGYESRDLGLFKDDDGTAYLLTEDRSHGLRIDRLSDDYTQAVSTVAVLADLESPAMVKVGGRYFLFASHLTGWSTNDNVYATAGSLSGPWSGFTTFAPVGSRTFDSQTSSVVPVSGSSGTTYVYIGDRWNPNDLNSSTPVWLPLTISGATASMNAFYDSWTIDTATGTWAGPPAPQSFTLVGAQSGRCLDVAGGAPANGSAVQIYDCNGGAGQKWSLTSSGELRTFGGTKCLDVFDQRTTAGSSVGVWDCNGGANQKWTLNSTGAAVGVQSGLCLDVNGNQTANGTKVQIWTCNGGANQRWTRT
;
A
#
# COMPACT_ATOMS: atom_id res chain seq x y z
N MET A 1 -45.67 -34.15 -76.07
CA MET A 1 -45.16 -33.18 -77.06
C MET A 1 -43.79 -32.71 -76.62
N ARG A 2 -42.94 -32.47 -77.61
CA ARG A 2 -41.49 -32.25 -77.61
C ARG A 2 -41.12 -30.80 -77.21
N ARG A 3 -39.84 -30.58 -76.87
CA ARG A 3 -39.04 -29.32 -76.92
C ARG A 3 -39.03 -28.45 -75.64
N ILE A 4 -37.97 -27.74 -75.25
CA ILE A 4 -36.56 -27.54 -75.70
C ILE A 4 -35.84 -26.80 -74.55
N LEU A 5 -34.54 -27.04 -74.42
CA LEU A 5 -33.55 -26.30 -73.60
C LEU A 5 -33.60 -24.78 -73.75
N THR A 6 -33.26 -24.06 -72.68
CA THR A 6 -32.48 -22.82 -72.80
C THR A 6 -31.55 -22.68 -71.59
N ARG A 7 -30.23 -22.65 -71.86
CA ARG A 7 -29.16 -22.43 -70.89
C ARG A 7 -28.95 -20.93 -70.71
N PHE A 8 -28.89 -20.45 -69.48
CA PHE A 8 -28.33 -19.14 -69.13
C PHE A 8 -26.95 -19.34 -68.50
N THR A 9 -25.92 -18.81 -69.14
CA THR A 9 -24.56 -18.66 -68.63
C THR A 9 -24.50 -17.41 -67.74
N ALA A 10 -24.19 -17.57 -66.45
CA ALA A 10 -23.84 -16.48 -65.56
C ALA A 10 -22.33 -16.56 -65.25
N LEU A 11 -21.57 -15.55 -65.69
CA LEU A 11 -20.20 -15.30 -65.26
C LEU A 11 -20.22 -14.83 -63.80
N GLY A 12 -19.71 -15.65 -62.88
CA GLY A 12 -19.46 -15.24 -61.51
C GLY A 12 -18.02 -14.72 -61.35
N THR A 13 -17.87 -13.41 -61.13
CA THR A 13 -16.62 -12.81 -60.64
C THR A 13 -16.36 -13.26 -59.20
N ALA A 14 -15.31 -14.06 -58.99
CA ALA A 14 -14.84 -14.40 -57.66
C ALA A 14 -14.02 -13.24 -57.08
N VAL A 15 -14.58 -12.54 -56.09
CA VAL A 15 -13.83 -11.60 -55.24
C VAL A 15 -13.17 -12.41 -54.14
N LEU A 16 -11.84 -12.50 -54.18
CA LEU A 16 -11.04 -13.12 -53.12
C LEU A 16 -10.93 -12.14 -51.94
N THR A 17 -11.76 -12.31 -50.90
CA THR A 17 -11.60 -11.59 -49.65
C THR A 17 -10.53 -12.26 -48.81
N MET A 18 -9.32 -11.68 -48.78
CA MET A 18 -8.28 -12.03 -47.81
C MET A 18 -8.75 -11.54 -46.43
N ALA A 19 -9.41 -12.42 -45.67
CA ALA A 19 -9.68 -12.20 -44.26
C ALA A 19 -8.35 -12.37 -43.50
N GLY A 20 -7.64 -11.27 -43.28
CA GLY A 20 -6.52 -11.23 -42.35
C GLY A 20 -7.01 -11.56 -40.95
N LEU A 21 -6.55 -12.68 -40.40
CA LEU A 21 -6.69 -13.02 -38.98
C LEU A 21 -5.87 -12.00 -38.17
N PHE A 22 -6.50 -10.89 -37.80
CA PHE A 22 -6.01 -10.04 -36.73
C PHE A 22 -6.18 -10.83 -35.43
N THR A 23 -5.10 -11.44 -34.96
CA THR A 23 -4.99 -11.80 -33.55
C THR A 23 -4.88 -10.48 -32.79
N PRO A 24 -5.82 -10.14 -31.88
CA PRO A 24 -5.62 -8.99 -31.03
C PRO A 24 -4.34 -9.23 -30.24
N ALA A 25 -3.41 -8.26 -30.27
CA ALA A 25 -2.28 -8.27 -29.35
C ALA A 25 -2.83 -8.43 -27.93
N PRO A 26 -2.21 -9.24 -27.06
CA PRO A 26 -2.66 -9.38 -25.68
C PRO A 26 -2.72 -7.97 -25.08
N GLY A 27 -3.94 -7.52 -24.77
CA GLY A 27 -4.13 -6.23 -24.11
C GLY A 27 -3.38 -6.28 -22.79
N PHE A 28 -2.39 -5.40 -22.63
CA PHE A 28 -1.74 -5.23 -21.34
C PHE A 28 -2.83 -4.90 -20.31
N ALA A 29 -2.91 -5.68 -19.24
CA ALA A 29 -3.80 -5.37 -18.13
C ALA A 29 -3.49 -3.95 -17.65
N ALA A 30 -4.52 -3.12 -17.48
CA ALA A 30 -4.34 -1.77 -16.98
C ALA A 30 -3.67 -1.79 -15.59
N ALA A 31 -2.80 -0.82 -15.33
CA ALA A 31 -2.16 -0.67 -14.02
C ALA A 31 -3.22 -0.65 -12.89
N ALA A 32 -3.00 -1.44 -11.86
CA ALA A 32 -3.94 -1.62 -10.76
C ALA A 32 -3.68 -0.59 -9.65
N THR A 33 -4.74 -0.10 -9.01
CA THR A 33 -4.63 0.93 -7.96
C THR A 33 -4.62 0.34 -6.57
N LEU A 34 -3.60 0.66 -5.78
CA LEU A 34 -3.50 0.32 -4.36
C LEU A 34 -3.85 1.54 -3.50
N ARG A 35 -4.52 1.29 -2.36
CA ARG A 35 -4.97 2.29 -1.39
C ARG A 35 -4.46 1.92 0.01
N PRO A 36 -3.30 2.41 0.43
CA PRO A 36 -2.68 2.05 1.70
C PRO A 36 -3.53 2.54 2.89
N GLY A 37 -3.64 1.72 3.94
CA GLY A 37 -4.41 2.03 5.13
C GLY A 37 -5.93 1.94 4.95
N VAL A 38 -6.41 1.47 3.79
CA VAL A 38 -7.83 1.25 3.51
C VAL A 38 -8.10 -0.25 3.50
N MET A 39 -9.20 -0.66 4.14
CA MET A 39 -9.63 -2.05 4.11
C MET A 39 -9.97 -2.52 2.70
N TRP A 40 -9.49 -3.71 2.36
CA TRP A 40 -9.80 -4.35 1.09
C TRP A 40 -10.97 -5.31 1.26
N ASN A 41 -11.77 -5.41 0.19
CA ASN A 41 -12.70 -6.50 0.00
C ASN A 41 -12.16 -7.41 -1.11
N ASP A 42 -12.43 -8.70 -0.99
CA ASP A 42 -12.16 -9.65 -2.05
C ASP A 42 -13.16 -9.50 -3.22
N THR A 43 -12.95 -10.26 -4.30
CA THR A 43 -13.83 -10.24 -5.47
C THR A 43 -15.27 -10.69 -5.21
N ALA A 44 -15.55 -11.31 -4.06
CA ALA A 44 -16.90 -11.66 -3.62
C ALA A 44 -17.53 -10.58 -2.72
N GLY A 45 -16.82 -9.46 -2.49
CA GLY A 45 -17.27 -8.37 -1.64
C GLY A 45 -17.07 -8.61 -0.15
N ASN A 46 -16.43 -9.71 0.25
CA ASN A 46 -16.14 -9.98 1.65
C ASN A 46 -14.89 -9.23 2.08
N ARG A 47 -14.86 -8.80 3.33
CA ARG A 47 -13.66 -8.18 3.91
C ARG A 47 -12.48 -9.14 3.80
N LEU A 48 -11.39 -8.67 3.21
CA LEU A 48 -10.15 -9.44 3.10
C LEU A 48 -9.49 -9.55 4.48
N GLN A 49 -9.08 -10.77 4.84
CA GLN A 49 -8.48 -11.10 6.14
C GLN A 49 -7.20 -11.88 5.89
N ALA A 50 -6.08 -11.16 5.84
CA ALA A 50 -4.74 -11.74 5.68
C ALA A 50 -3.72 -10.81 6.35
N HIS A 51 -3.73 -10.78 7.69
CA HIS A 51 -2.81 -9.93 8.46
C HIS A 51 -1.45 -10.60 8.66
N GLY A 52 -0.40 -9.83 8.94
CA GLY A 52 0.95 -10.37 9.05
C GLY A 52 1.40 -11.04 7.75
N ALA A 53 0.92 -10.50 6.61
CA ALA A 53 0.87 -11.19 5.33
C ALA A 53 2.23 -11.63 4.80
N GLY A 54 2.28 -12.84 4.24
CA GLY A 54 3.30 -13.29 3.31
C GLY A 54 2.76 -13.30 1.88
N VAL A 55 3.51 -12.76 0.93
CA VAL A 55 3.12 -12.72 -0.49
C VAL A 55 4.23 -13.32 -1.34
N PHE A 56 3.87 -14.20 -2.25
CA PHE A 56 4.78 -14.90 -3.16
C PHE A 56 4.13 -15.10 -4.52
N LYS A 57 4.94 -15.37 -5.56
CA LYS A 57 4.48 -15.46 -6.95
C LYS A 57 4.72 -16.85 -7.52
N VAL A 58 3.74 -17.39 -8.25
CA VAL A 58 3.84 -18.64 -9.02
C VAL A 58 3.29 -18.39 -10.42
N GLY A 59 4.12 -18.57 -11.45
CA GLY A 59 3.74 -18.19 -12.81
C GLY A 59 3.39 -16.70 -12.87
N SER A 60 2.22 -16.36 -13.41
CA SER A 60 1.68 -14.98 -13.45
C SER A 60 0.86 -14.59 -12.21
N THR A 61 0.69 -15.50 -11.25
CA THR A 61 -0.24 -15.31 -10.12
C THR A 61 0.53 -15.02 -8.84
N TYR A 62 0.11 -13.98 -8.14
CA TYR A 62 0.51 -13.69 -6.77
C TYR A 62 -0.44 -14.40 -5.81
N TYR A 63 0.12 -14.94 -4.74
CA TYR A 63 -0.59 -15.57 -3.65
C TYR A 63 -0.26 -14.82 -2.37
N MET A 64 -1.29 -14.53 -1.58
CA MET A 64 -1.17 -13.90 -0.28
C MET A 64 -1.70 -14.85 0.78
N VAL A 65 -0.87 -15.16 1.77
CA VAL A 65 -1.27 -15.86 2.99
C VAL A 65 -1.20 -14.92 4.17
N GLY A 66 -2.15 -15.04 5.09
CA GLY A 66 -2.19 -14.17 6.26
C GLY A 66 -3.16 -14.71 7.30
N GLU A 67 -3.07 -14.15 8.50
CA GLU A 67 -3.92 -14.50 9.62
C GLU A 67 -5.37 -14.09 9.33
N ASP A 68 -6.32 -14.99 9.58
CA ASP A 68 -7.75 -14.65 9.57
C ASP A 68 -8.17 -14.17 10.97
N LYS A 69 -8.32 -12.85 11.13
CA LYS A 69 -8.69 -12.22 12.40
C LYS A 69 -10.19 -11.92 12.50
N THR A 70 -11.03 -12.49 11.62
CA THR A 70 -12.49 -12.27 11.66
C THR A 70 -13.09 -12.55 13.05
N ALA A 71 -12.56 -13.56 13.76
CA ALA A 71 -13.01 -13.94 15.10
C ALA A 71 -12.16 -13.35 16.25
N GLY A 72 -11.34 -12.34 15.98
CA GLY A 72 -10.44 -11.72 16.95
C GLY A 72 -9.02 -12.33 16.98
N ALA A 73 -8.37 -12.30 18.14
CA ALA A 73 -6.95 -12.60 18.27
C ALA A 73 -6.58 -14.09 18.10
N THR A 74 -7.43 -14.99 18.60
CA THR A 74 -7.15 -16.42 18.61
C THR A 74 -7.27 -17.05 17.22
N PHE A 75 -6.44 -18.04 16.95
CA PHE A 75 -6.34 -18.70 15.66
C PHE A 75 -7.65 -19.34 15.20
N THR A 76 -7.99 -19.05 13.94
CA THR A 76 -9.08 -19.71 13.22
C THR A 76 -8.55 -20.36 11.95
N ALA A 77 -7.83 -19.61 11.13
CA ALA A 77 -7.18 -20.06 9.93
C ALA A 77 -6.04 -19.12 9.51
N VAL A 78 -5.14 -19.65 8.69
CA VAL A 78 -4.36 -18.85 7.74
C VAL A 78 -5.17 -18.82 6.45
N ALA A 79 -5.66 -17.66 6.06
CA ALA A 79 -6.36 -17.46 4.81
C ALA A 79 -5.39 -17.45 3.63
N CYS A 80 -5.88 -17.79 2.43
CA CYS A 80 -5.15 -17.64 1.19
C CYS A 80 -5.98 -16.93 0.13
N TYR A 81 -5.34 -15.99 -0.56
CA TYR A 81 -5.90 -15.22 -1.66
C TYR A 81 -4.99 -15.32 -2.89
N SER A 82 -5.56 -15.16 -4.08
CA SER A 82 -4.80 -15.04 -5.33
C SER A 82 -5.13 -13.74 -6.07
N SER A 83 -4.16 -13.22 -6.81
CA SER A 83 -4.29 -12.02 -7.63
C SER A 83 -3.30 -12.07 -8.79
N THR A 84 -3.61 -11.42 -9.91
CA THR A 84 -2.65 -11.19 -11.01
C THR A 84 -2.11 -9.76 -11.04
N ASP A 85 -2.71 -8.85 -10.28
CA ASP A 85 -2.48 -7.41 -10.36
C ASP A 85 -2.11 -6.77 -9.00
N LEU A 86 -2.07 -7.57 -7.93
CA LEU A 86 -1.81 -7.19 -6.53
C LEU A 86 -2.87 -6.30 -5.85
N ALA A 87 -3.89 -5.83 -6.57
CA ALA A 87 -4.95 -4.98 -6.01
C ALA A 87 -6.29 -5.72 -5.90
N THR A 88 -6.57 -6.60 -6.85
CA THR A 88 -7.81 -7.37 -6.93
C THR A 88 -7.54 -8.79 -6.43
N TRP A 89 -8.11 -9.15 -5.28
CA TRP A 89 -7.83 -10.41 -4.62
C TRP A 89 -9.06 -11.32 -4.60
N THR A 90 -8.90 -12.57 -5.03
CA THR A 90 -9.92 -13.61 -4.91
C THR A 90 -9.56 -14.53 -3.75
N ARG A 91 -10.50 -14.76 -2.82
CA ARG A 91 -10.32 -15.76 -1.75
C ARG A 91 -10.21 -17.15 -2.39
N VAL A 92 -9.13 -17.86 -2.09
CA VAL A 92 -8.92 -19.24 -2.54
C VAL A 92 -9.42 -20.22 -1.48
N GLY A 93 -9.15 -19.94 -0.20
CA GLY A 93 -9.58 -20.80 0.91
C GLY A 93 -8.78 -20.57 2.18
N ASN A 94 -8.77 -21.57 3.05
CA ASN A 94 -7.91 -21.62 4.24
C ASN A 94 -6.68 -22.47 3.90
N ALA A 95 -5.51 -21.84 3.86
CA ALA A 95 -4.25 -22.56 3.67
C ALA A 95 -3.94 -23.46 4.87
N LEU A 96 -4.13 -22.96 6.09
CA LEU A 96 -3.99 -23.73 7.33
C LEU A 96 -5.24 -23.51 8.19
N SER A 97 -5.80 -24.57 8.76
CA SER A 97 -7.05 -24.47 9.53
C SER A 97 -6.87 -24.97 10.95
N ARG A 98 -7.69 -24.44 11.87
CA ARG A 98 -7.78 -24.90 13.26
C ARG A 98 -7.97 -26.42 13.35
N GLN A 99 -7.25 -27.05 14.27
CA GLN A 99 -7.34 -28.47 14.60
C GLN A 99 -8.10 -28.66 15.93
N SER A 100 -8.46 -29.90 16.26
CA SER A 100 -9.18 -30.21 17.50
C SER A 100 -8.29 -30.11 18.75
N SER A 101 -6.98 -30.24 18.61
CA SER A 101 -5.99 -30.21 19.69
C SER A 101 -4.63 -29.74 19.19
N GLY A 102 -3.67 -29.57 20.11
CA GLY A 102 -2.30 -29.17 19.80
C GLY A 102 -2.12 -27.68 19.48
N ASP A 103 -1.04 -27.37 18.77
CA ASP A 103 -0.60 -26.00 18.47
C ASP A 103 -1.63 -25.18 17.69
N LEU A 104 -2.50 -25.85 16.94
CA LEU A 104 -3.52 -25.25 16.09
C LEU A 104 -4.93 -25.37 16.70
N ALA A 105 -5.06 -25.70 17.99
CA ALA A 105 -6.35 -25.81 18.67
C ALA A 105 -7.06 -24.47 18.86
N ALA A 106 -8.29 -24.50 19.37
CA ALA A 106 -8.98 -23.30 19.85
C ALA A 106 -8.19 -22.62 20.99
N GLY A 107 -8.18 -21.28 21.01
CA GLY A 107 -7.48 -20.49 22.02
C GLY A 107 -5.97 -20.35 21.80
N ARG A 108 -5.44 -20.88 20.69
CA ARG A 108 -4.04 -20.74 20.29
C ARG A 108 -3.80 -19.45 19.52
N ILE A 109 -2.55 -19.01 19.46
CA ILE A 109 -2.07 -17.87 18.67
C ILE A 109 -1.22 -18.42 17.53
N VAL A 110 -1.52 -18.01 16.30
CA VAL A 110 -0.76 -18.39 15.10
C VAL A 110 -0.59 -17.16 14.25
N GLU A 111 0.65 -16.71 14.06
CA GLU A 111 0.94 -15.38 13.52
C GLU A 111 1.96 -15.41 12.38
N ARG A 112 1.95 -14.34 11.58
CA ARG A 112 2.91 -14.01 10.52
C ARG A 112 3.23 -15.14 9.54
N PRO A 113 2.24 -15.84 8.96
CA PRO A 113 2.50 -16.93 8.05
C PRO A 113 3.34 -16.49 6.84
N LYS A 114 4.38 -17.26 6.52
CA LYS A 114 5.21 -17.09 5.32
C LYS A 114 5.34 -18.41 4.58
N VAL A 115 5.37 -18.35 3.25
CA VAL A 115 5.44 -19.53 2.38
C VAL A 115 6.59 -19.39 1.39
N ILE A 116 7.37 -20.46 1.23
CA ILE A 116 8.38 -20.60 0.17
C ILE A 116 8.21 -21.93 -0.55
N TYR A 117 8.54 -21.97 -1.84
CA TYR A 117 8.51 -23.20 -2.63
C TYR A 117 9.87 -23.90 -2.63
N ASN A 118 9.87 -25.19 -2.32
CA ASN A 118 11.01 -26.08 -2.41
C ASN A 118 10.94 -26.89 -3.71
N SER A 119 11.82 -26.60 -4.65
CA SER A 119 11.86 -27.28 -5.96
C SER A 119 12.41 -28.71 -5.89
N ALA A 120 13.19 -29.04 -4.86
CA ALA A 120 13.74 -30.38 -4.68
C ALA A 120 12.67 -31.37 -4.18
N THR A 121 11.75 -30.91 -3.34
CA THR A 121 10.66 -31.74 -2.80
C THR A 121 9.34 -31.56 -3.54
N GLY A 122 9.21 -30.50 -4.34
CA GLY A 122 7.95 -30.14 -5.00
C GLY A 122 6.91 -29.55 -4.04
N GLN A 123 7.31 -29.18 -2.83
CA GLN A 123 6.39 -28.72 -1.78
C GLN A 123 6.50 -27.22 -1.54
N TYR A 124 5.36 -26.59 -1.27
CA TYR A 124 5.27 -25.30 -0.59
C TYR A 124 5.41 -25.55 0.92
N VAL A 125 6.29 -24.78 1.56
CA VAL A 125 6.57 -24.88 2.99
C VAL A 125 6.17 -23.58 3.66
N MET A 126 5.23 -23.69 4.60
CA MET A 126 4.74 -22.59 5.42
C MET A 126 5.44 -22.63 6.78
N TRP A 127 5.93 -21.48 7.22
CA TRP A 127 6.33 -21.24 8.62
C TRP A 127 5.40 -20.21 9.26
N VAL A 128 5.06 -20.46 10.52
CA VAL A 128 4.17 -19.60 11.34
C VAL A 128 4.72 -19.47 12.75
N HIS A 129 4.50 -18.33 13.40
CA HIS A 129 4.70 -18.22 14.84
C HIS A 129 3.56 -18.97 15.53
N ILE A 130 3.89 -19.77 16.54
CA ILE A 130 2.95 -20.52 17.38
C ILE A 130 3.09 -20.04 18.81
N ASP A 131 1.95 -19.68 19.41
CA ASP A 131 1.91 -19.30 20.81
C ASP A 131 0.62 -19.66 21.56
N ASN A 132 0.67 -19.46 22.86
CA ASN A 132 -0.50 -19.36 23.72
C ASN A 132 -0.84 -17.88 24.00
N THR A 133 -1.95 -17.62 24.69
CA THR A 133 -2.42 -16.25 24.96
C THR A 133 -1.53 -15.46 25.91
N SER A 134 -0.60 -16.10 26.63
CA SER A 134 0.41 -15.43 27.46
C SER A 134 1.75 -15.25 26.75
N TYR A 135 1.85 -15.61 25.47
CA TYR A 135 3.07 -15.52 24.65
C TYR A 135 4.28 -16.25 25.24
N SER A 136 4.03 -17.36 25.94
CA SER A 136 5.05 -18.12 26.67
C SER A 136 5.58 -19.35 25.93
N ASP A 137 4.90 -19.81 24.86
CA ASP A 137 5.43 -20.94 24.09
C ASP A 137 6.58 -20.49 23.19
N ALA A 138 6.40 -19.37 22.47
CA ALA A 138 7.37 -18.75 21.57
C ALA A 138 8.04 -19.76 20.62
N ARG A 139 7.22 -20.40 19.78
CA ARG A 139 7.63 -21.48 18.87
C ARG A 139 7.43 -21.11 17.41
N ALA A 140 8.15 -21.80 16.53
CA ALA A 140 7.92 -21.76 15.10
C ALA A 140 7.27 -23.08 14.64
N GLY A 141 6.11 -22.98 14.00
CA GLY A 141 5.36 -24.09 13.41
C GLY A 141 5.63 -24.24 11.92
N VAL A 142 5.58 -25.48 11.43
CA VAL A 142 5.84 -25.81 10.03
C VAL A 142 4.66 -26.57 9.43
N ALA A 143 4.28 -26.22 8.20
CA ALA A 143 3.30 -26.98 7.43
C ALA A 143 3.74 -27.09 5.96
N THR A 144 3.28 -28.13 5.26
CA THR A 144 3.63 -28.35 3.85
C THR A 144 2.42 -28.62 2.98
N SER A 145 2.46 -28.21 1.71
CA SER A 145 1.46 -28.56 0.72
C SER A 145 2.07 -28.74 -0.67
N SER A 146 1.39 -29.46 -1.56
CA SER A 146 1.74 -29.55 -2.98
C SER A 146 1.19 -28.38 -3.80
N THR A 147 0.35 -27.53 -3.21
CA THR A 147 -0.26 -26.37 -3.89
C THR A 147 0.03 -25.06 -3.13
N PRO A 148 0.02 -23.89 -3.82
CA PRO A 148 0.30 -22.60 -3.20
C PRO A 148 -0.61 -22.25 -2.00
N CYS A 149 -1.91 -22.52 -2.14
CA CYS A 149 -2.93 -22.17 -1.14
C CYS A 149 -3.39 -23.35 -0.29
N GLY A 150 -2.70 -24.48 -0.33
CA GLY A 150 -3.07 -25.62 0.49
C GLY A 150 -4.24 -26.46 -0.03
N PRO A 151 -4.89 -27.24 0.87
CA PRO A 151 -4.66 -27.23 2.31
C PRO A 151 -3.24 -27.68 2.68
N TYR A 152 -2.66 -27.05 3.68
CA TYR A 152 -1.36 -27.39 4.23
C TYR A 152 -1.52 -28.44 5.34
N THR A 153 -0.65 -29.45 5.30
CA THR A 153 -0.52 -30.44 6.37
C THR A 153 0.44 -29.91 7.42
N TYR A 154 -0.06 -29.63 8.61
CA TYR A 154 0.76 -29.20 9.76
C TYR A 154 1.68 -30.34 10.22
N ARG A 155 2.96 -30.01 10.45
CA ARG A 155 4.00 -30.97 10.86
C ARG A 155 4.39 -30.84 12.33
N GLY A 156 3.96 -29.80 13.02
CA GLY A 156 4.32 -29.49 14.40
C GLY A 156 5.12 -28.21 14.53
N SER A 157 5.50 -27.87 15.77
CA SER A 157 6.32 -26.71 16.10
C SER A 157 7.52 -27.06 16.96
N SER A 158 8.52 -26.19 16.93
CA SER A 158 9.71 -26.27 17.80
C SER A 158 10.17 -24.88 18.21
N ARG A 159 11.04 -24.81 19.21
CA ARG A 159 11.92 -23.66 19.47
C ARG A 159 13.16 -23.86 18.57
N PRO A 160 13.29 -23.13 17.45
CA PRO A 160 14.34 -23.41 16.45
C PRO A 160 15.72 -23.33 17.09
N LEU A 161 16.50 -24.41 16.96
CA LEU A 161 17.83 -24.55 17.56
C LEU A 161 17.87 -24.38 19.09
N GLY A 162 16.72 -24.57 19.76
CA GLY A 162 16.59 -24.43 21.22
C GLY A 162 16.25 -23.01 21.70
N TYR A 163 16.20 -22.03 20.82
CA TYR A 163 15.90 -20.62 21.14
C TYR A 163 14.42 -20.29 20.90
N GLU A 164 13.96 -19.22 21.53
CA GLU A 164 12.61 -18.72 21.30
C GLU A 164 12.44 -18.26 19.85
N SER A 165 11.20 -18.28 19.37
CA SER A 165 10.81 -17.75 18.08
C SER A 165 9.45 -17.09 18.20
N ARG A 166 9.40 -15.77 18.07
CA ARG A 166 8.15 -15.00 17.97
C ARG A 166 7.96 -14.52 16.54
N ASP A 167 8.12 -13.23 16.32
CA ASP A 167 8.01 -12.61 15.00
C ASP A 167 8.96 -13.28 14.02
N LEU A 168 8.42 -13.67 12.85
CA LEU A 168 9.18 -14.39 11.86
C LEU A 168 8.96 -13.91 10.43
N GLY A 169 9.95 -14.23 9.61
CA GLY A 169 10.02 -14.04 8.17
C GLY A 169 10.65 -15.26 7.51
N LEU A 170 10.54 -15.36 6.18
CA LEU A 170 11.28 -16.36 5.39
C LEU A 170 12.04 -15.66 4.28
N PHE A 171 13.21 -16.19 3.96
CA PHE A 171 14.01 -15.77 2.82
C PHE A 171 14.54 -17.00 2.09
N LYS A 172 14.43 -17.00 0.76
CA LYS A 172 15.04 -18.01 -0.10
C LYS A 172 16.04 -17.30 -1.00
N ASP A 173 17.30 -17.70 -0.91
CA ASP A 173 18.38 -17.11 -1.69
C ASP A 173 18.43 -17.68 -3.11
N ASP A 174 19.21 -17.04 -3.97
CA ASP A 174 19.32 -17.36 -5.40
C ASP A 174 19.85 -18.77 -5.65
N ASP A 175 20.65 -19.31 -4.72
CA ASP A 175 21.19 -20.67 -4.77
C ASP A 175 20.17 -21.75 -4.35
N GLY A 176 18.98 -21.33 -3.90
CA GLY A 176 17.95 -22.22 -3.39
C GLY A 176 18.10 -22.57 -1.91
N THR A 177 19.07 -22.03 -1.19
CA THR A 177 19.12 -22.16 0.27
C THR A 177 18.03 -21.29 0.89
N ALA A 178 17.31 -21.82 1.88
CA ALA A 178 16.26 -21.10 2.59
C ALA A 178 16.65 -20.79 4.03
N TYR A 179 16.08 -19.70 4.55
CA TYR A 179 16.40 -19.15 5.85
C TYR A 179 15.11 -18.74 6.57
N LEU A 180 15.03 -19.08 7.85
CA LEU A 180 14.08 -18.56 8.80
C LEU A 180 14.66 -17.28 9.43
N LEU A 181 13.94 -16.18 9.30
CA LEU A 181 14.20 -14.97 10.05
C LEU A 181 13.36 -15.06 11.30
N THR A 182 13.95 -15.06 12.49
CA THR A 182 13.20 -15.31 13.72
C THR A 182 13.75 -14.48 14.87
N GLU A 183 12.84 -13.83 15.60
CA GLU A 183 13.15 -13.00 16.75
C GLU A 183 13.09 -13.81 18.06
N ASP A 184 14.11 -13.60 18.89
CA ASP A 184 14.16 -13.99 20.30
C ASP A 184 14.49 -12.75 21.13
N ARG A 185 13.61 -12.38 22.07
CA ARG A 185 13.76 -11.21 22.95
C ARG A 185 15.07 -11.19 23.74
N SER A 186 15.67 -12.35 23.96
CA SER A 186 16.91 -12.52 24.74
C SER A 186 18.16 -12.74 23.88
N HIS A 187 18.00 -13.05 22.59
CA HIS A 187 19.10 -13.40 21.69
C HIS A 187 19.00 -12.71 20.32
N GLY A 188 18.26 -11.61 20.22
CA GLY A 188 18.12 -10.81 19.03
C GLY A 188 17.41 -11.47 17.85
N LEU A 189 17.46 -10.77 16.72
CA LEU A 189 16.97 -11.27 15.44
C LEU A 189 18.00 -12.23 14.83
N ARG A 190 17.59 -13.47 14.60
CA ARG A 190 18.43 -14.53 14.03
C ARG A 190 18.08 -14.79 12.56
N ILE A 191 19.11 -15.08 11.78
CA ILE A 191 19.01 -15.64 10.44
C ILE A 191 19.41 -17.10 10.55
N ASP A 192 18.43 -18.00 10.58
CA ASP A 192 18.65 -19.44 10.70
C ASP A 192 18.54 -20.11 9.34
N ARG A 193 19.59 -20.83 8.92
CA ARG A 193 19.53 -21.69 7.74
C ARG A 193 18.56 -22.84 7.97
N LEU A 194 17.74 -23.14 6.98
CA LEU A 194 16.83 -24.27 6.97
C LEU A 194 17.48 -25.53 6.36
N SER A 195 16.95 -26.70 6.72
CA SER A 195 17.25 -28.00 6.12
C SER A 195 16.95 -27.99 4.62
N ASP A 196 17.49 -28.96 3.87
CA ASP A 196 17.31 -29.02 2.41
C ASP A 196 15.84 -29.19 1.98
N ASP A 197 14.99 -29.74 2.86
CA ASP A 197 13.53 -29.83 2.66
C ASP A 197 12.75 -28.62 3.21
N TYR A 198 13.46 -27.63 3.74
CA TYR A 198 13.00 -26.39 4.39
C TYR A 198 12.13 -26.57 5.65
N THR A 199 12.09 -27.76 6.25
CA THR A 199 11.16 -28.03 7.35
C THR A 199 11.77 -27.94 8.75
N GLN A 200 13.07 -27.68 8.86
CA GLN A 200 13.77 -27.52 10.16
C GLN A 200 14.84 -26.43 10.06
N ALA A 201 15.05 -25.67 11.13
CA ALA A 201 16.24 -24.83 11.26
C ALA A 201 17.44 -25.69 11.65
N VAL A 202 18.57 -25.53 10.96
CA VAL A 202 19.76 -26.40 11.12
C VAL A 202 21.01 -25.67 11.62
N SER A 203 21.12 -24.35 11.40
CA SER A 203 22.24 -23.55 11.92
C SER A 203 21.93 -22.06 11.88
N THR A 204 22.34 -21.30 12.91
CA THR A 204 22.30 -19.83 12.88
C THR A 204 23.46 -19.28 12.05
N VAL A 205 23.14 -18.42 11.08
CA VAL A 205 24.09 -17.77 10.16
C VAL A 205 24.50 -16.40 10.66
N ALA A 206 23.58 -15.67 11.28
CA ALA A 206 23.84 -14.39 11.91
C ALA A 206 22.87 -14.14 13.07
N VAL A 207 23.36 -13.38 14.05
CA VAL A 207 22.57 -12.81 15.16
C VAL A 207 22.72 -11.29 15.08
N LEU A 208 21.60 -10.59 15.12
CA LEU A 208 21.50 -9.15 14.90
C LEU A 208 20.87 -8.48 16.13
N ALA A 209 20.67 -7.16 16.06
CA ALA A 209 20.04 -6.39 17.13
C ALA A 209 18.63 -6.92 17.48
N ASP A 210 18.18 -6.60 18.69
CA ASP A 210 16.83 -6.90 19.19
C ASP A 210 15.78 -6.11 18.39
N LEU A 211 15.28 -6.74 17.33
CA LEU A 211 14.31 -6.20 16.38
C LEU A 211 13.28 -7.28 16.05
N GLU A 212 12.06 -6.87 15.73
CA GLU A 212 10.94 -7.75 15.42
C GLU A 212 10.43 -7.54 13.98
N SER A 213 9.46 -8.36 13.60
CA SER A 213 8.84 -8.39 12.28
C SER A 213 9.82 -8.33 11.08
N PRO A 214 10.71 -9.34 10.96
CA PRO A 214 11.76 -9.32 9.94
C PRO A 214 11.24 -9.63 8.53
N ALA A 215 11.72 -8.89 7.54
CA ALA A 215 11.53 -9.18 6.11
C ALA A 215 12.85 -8.98 5.36
N MET A 216 13.13 -9.82 4.36
CA MET A 216 14.40 -9.74 3.62
C MET A 216 14.18 -9.83 2.11
N VAL A 217 14.95 -9.02 1.37
CA VAL A 217 15.11 -9.16 -0.09
C VAL A 217 16.58 -9.10 -0.46
N LYS A 218 16.91 -9.61 -1.64
CA LYS A 218 18.23 -9.47 -2.24
C LYS A 218 18.13 -8.68 -3.53
N VAL A 219 18.95 -7.64 -3.66
CA VAL A 219 18.95 -6.72 -4.81
C VAL A 219 20.38 -6.48 -5.25
N GLY A 220 20.70 -6.77 -6.51
CA GLY A 220 22.05 -6.57 -7.04
C GLY A 220 23.14 -7.29 -6.24
N GLY A 221 22.86 -8.48 -5.73
CA GLY A 221 23.79 -9.26 -4.90
C GLY A 221 23.90 -8.82 -3.43
N ARG A 222 23.15 -7.79 -3.01
CA ARG A 222 23.13 -7.28 -1.63
C ARG A 222 21.86 -7.70 -0.92
N TYR A 223 21.99 -8.17 0.32
CA TYR A 223 20.86 -8.47 1.19
C TYR A 223 20.40 -7.19 1.88
N PHE A 224 19.08 -7.01 1.95
CA PHE A 224 18.41 -5.95 2.69
C PHE A 224 17.49 -6.61 3.70
N LEU A 225 17.73 -6.38 4.99
CA LEU A 225 16.91 -6.88 6.08
C LEU A 225 16.17 -5.71 6.72
N PHE A 226 14.85 -5.76 6.69
CA PHE A 226 13.92 -4.80 7.29
C PHE A 226 13.36 -5.39 8.57
N ALA A 227 13.14 -4.55 9.59
CA ALA A 227 12.56 -4.96 10.86
C ALA A 227 11.99 -3.74 11.60
N SER A 228 11.13 -3.96 12.59
CA SER A 228 10.63 -2.93 13.51
C SER A 228 11.30 -3.02 14.89
N HIS A 229 11.23 -1.95 15.67
CA HIS A 229 11.62 -1.97 17.08
C HIS A 229 10.57 -2.65 17.96
N LEU A 230 10.97 -3.08 19.16
CA LEU A 230 10.14 -3.81 20.11
C LEU A 230 9.27 -2.86 20.95
N THR A 231 8.14 -2.41 20.41
CA THR A 231 7.24 -1.45 21.09
C THR A 231 5.82 -1.98 21.30
N GLY A 232 5.65 -3.30 21.24
CA GLY A 232 4.35 -3.96 21.35
C GLY A 232 3.41 -3.47 20.27
N TRP A 233 2.23 -2.98 20.66
CA TRP A 233 1.23 -2.46 19.71
C TRP A 233 1.51 -1.05 19.19
N SER A 234 2.47 -0.32 19.78
CA SER A 234 2.79 1.02 19.30
C SER A 234 3.59 0.93 18.01
N THR A 235 3.21 1.71 17.00
CA THR A 235 3.98 1.86 15.76
C THR A 235 5.29 2.60 16.04
N ASN A 236 6.35 2.27 15.28
CA ASN A 236 7.66 2.85 15.42
C ASN A 236 8.34 3.06 14.05
N ASP A 237 9.45 3.79 14.05
CA ASP A 237 10.26 3.99 12.84
C ASP A 237 11.04 2.70 12.54
N ASN A 238 10.52 1.90 11.60
CA ASN A 238 11.12 0.64 11.20
C ASN A 238 12.46 0.93 10.51
N VAL A 239 13.36 -0.04 10.63
CA VAL A 239 14.75 0.08 10.21
C VAL A 239 15.11 -1.00 9.20
N TYR A 240 16.19 -0.76 8.47
CA TYR A 240 16.84 -1.76 7.65
C TYR A 240 18.36 -1.74 7.81
N ALA A 241 18.99 -2.88 7.53
CA ALA A 241 20.42 -3.04 7.39
C ALA A 241 20.74 -3.79 6.09
N THR A 242 21.98 -3.66 5.60
CA THR A 242 22.43 -4.36 4.39
C THR A 242 23.72 -5.13 4.60
N ALA A 243 23.91 -6.19 3.82
CA ALA A 243 25.15 -6.97 3.82
C ALA A 243 25.44 -7.54 2.41
N GLY A 244 26.71 -7.80 2.13
CA GLY A 244 27.12 -8.55 0.93
C GLY A 244 27.03 -10.07 1.10
N SER A 245 26.91 -10.54 2.35
CA SER A 245 26.77 -11.95 2.74
C SER A 245 25.79 -12.02 3.91
N LEU A 246 25.01 -13.10 4.02
CA LEU A 246 24.09 -13.31 5.14
C LEU A 246 24.82 -13.39 6.50
N SER A 247 26.05 -13.91 6.53
CA SER A 247 26.89 -13.94 7.73
C SER A 247 27.50 -12.57 8.10
N GLY A 248 27.29 -11.56 7.26
CA GLY A 248 27.79 -10.20 7.46
C GLY A 248 29.15 -9.93 6.77
N PRO A 249 29.81 -8.81 7.13
CA PRO A 249 29.34 -7.82 8.10
C PRO A 249 28.07 -7.11 7.62
N TRP A 250 27.14 -6.90 8.55
CA TRP A 250 25.94 -6.10 8.33
C TRP A 250 26.23 -4.63 8.61
N SER A 251 25.62 -3.72 7.84
CA SER A 251 25.63 -2.29 8.14
C SER A 251 24.91 -2.01 9.46
N GLY A 252 25.12 -0.81 10.01
CA GLY A 252 24.22 -0.30 11.05
C GLY A 252 22.78 -0.22 10.53
N PHE A 253 21.81 -0.42 11.42
CA PHE A 253 20.40 -0.22 11.13
C PHE A 253 20.09 1.27 10.98
N THR A 254 19.34 1.62 9.94
CA THR A 254 18.85 2.98 9.68
C THR A 254 17.39 2.94 9.26
N THR A 255 16.66 4.04 9.43
CA THR A 255 15.26 4.14 8.99
C THR A 255 15.16 4.17 7.46
N PHE A 256 14.07 3.63 6.92
CA PHE A 256 13.74 3.69 5.48
C PHE A 256 12.47 4.49 5.19
N ALA A 257 11.84 5.08 6.20
CA ALA A 257 10.75 6.04 6.08
C ALA A 257 11.16 7.34 6.81
N PRO A 258 10.46 8.48 6.59
CA PRO A 258 10.75 9.71 7.30
C PRO A 258 10.71 9.47 8.82
N VAL A 259 11.74 9.92 9.53
CA VAL A 259 11.82 9.80 10.99
C VAL A 259 10.60 10.46 11.64
N GLY A 260 10.01 9.81 12.64
CA GLY A 260 8.80 10.23 13.32
C GLY A 260 7.50 9.86 12.59
N SER A 261 7.57 9.35 11.35
CA SER A 261 6.38 8.85 10.63
C SER A 261 5.85 7.54 11.20
N ARG A 262 6.66 6.84 12.02
CA ARG A 262 6.37 5.51 12.54
C ARG A 262 6.06 4.52 11.42
N THR A 263 6.84 4.63 10.35
CA THR A 263 6.64 3.89 9.09
C THR A 263 5.22 4.06 8.56
N PHE A 264 4.73 5.29 8.58
CA PHE A 264 3.36 5.68 8.23
C PHE A 264 2.29 4.95 9.05
N ASP A 265 2.53 4.88 10.36
CA ASP A 265 1.71 4.13 11.33
C ASP A 265 1.47 2.69 10.88
N SER A 266 2.54 1.96 10.57
CA SER A 266 2.48 0.55 10.20
C SER A 266 3.71 -0.22 10.66
N GLN A 267 3.57 -1.54 10.77
CA GLN A 267 4.66 -2.45 11.08
C GLN A 267 4.98 -3.31 9.85
N THR A 268 6.26 -3.46 9.53
CA THR A 268 6.74 -4.31 8.42
C THR A 268 6.13 -5.71 8.55
N SER A 269 5.86 -6.39 7.44
CA SER A 269 5.53 -7.82 7.44
C SER A 269 6.26 -8.56 6.33
N SER A 270 6.31 -7.98 5.13
CA SER A 270 7.01 -8.52 3.96
C SER A 270 7.52 -7.40 3.05
N VAL A 271 8.47 -7.72 2.19
CA VAL A 271 8.84 -6.89 1.03
C VAL A 271 8.80 -7.76 -0.21
N VAL A 272 8.04 -7.34 -1.22
CA VAL A 272 7.74 -8.17 -2.40
C VAL A 272 8.34 -7.54 -3.65
N PRO A 273 9.25 -8.24 -4.37
CA PRO A 273 9.68 -7.80 -5.69
C PRO A 273 8.61 -8.09 -6.74
N VAL A 274 8.27 -7.07 -7.52
CA VAL A 274 7.32 -7.09 -8.64
C VAL A 274 8.10 -6.81 -9.91
N SER A 275 8.67 -7.87 -10.49
CA SER A 275 9.46 -7.79 -11.72
C SER A 275 8.58 -7.96 -12.95
N GLY A 276 8.77 -7.09 -13.93
CA GLY A 276 8.11 -7.15 -15.24
C GLY A 276 9.03 -6.73 -16.37
N SER A 277 8.46 -6.46 -17.53
CA SER A 277 9.22 -6.21 -18.77
C SER A 277 10.10 -4.95 -18.76
N SER A 278 9.80 -3.98 -17.88
CA SER A 278 10.45 -2.67 -17.85
C SER A 278 11.26 -2.42 -16.57
N GLY A 279 11.13 -3.27 -15.56
CA GLY A 279 11.88 -3.14 -14.31
C GLY A 279 11.30 -3.96 -13.17
N THR A 280 11.77 -3.65 -11.96
CA THR A 280 11.27 -4.24 -10.71
C THR A 280 10.87 -3.15 -9.76
N THR A 281 9.61 -3.20 -9.31
CA THR A 281 9.11 -2.42 -8.18
C THR A 281 9.22 -3.29 -6.93
N TYR A 282 9.78 -2.76 -5.84
CA TYR A 282 9.69 -3.43 -4.54
C TYR A 282 8.50 -2.85 -3.79
N VAL A 283 7.66 -3.70 -3.21
CA VAL A 283 6.47 -3.28 -2.47
C VAL A 283 6.70 -3.60 -1.00
N TYR A 284 6.76 -2.57 -0.17
CA TYR A 284 6.65 -2.70 1.28
C TYR A 284 5.23 -3.16 1.62
N ILE A 285 5.12 -4.21 2.41
CA ILE A 285 3.87 -4.70 2.97
C ILE A 285 3.97 -4.57 4.48
N GLY A 286 3.09 -3.77 5.07
CA GLY A 286 2.94 -3.65 6.51
C GLY A 286 1.49 -3.68 6.96
N ASP A 287 1.31 -3.86 8.27
CA ASP A 287 0.02 -3.89 8.94
C ASP A 287 -0.10 -2.66 9.85
N ARG A 288 -1.25 -1.97 9.77
CA ARG A 288 -1.66 -0.97 10.75
C ARG A 288 -2.62 -1.65 11.73
N TRP A 289 -2.02 -2.19 12.78
CA TRP A 289 -2.72 -2.95 13.81
C TRP A 289 -3.69 -2.08 14.61
N ASN A 290 -4.90 -2.58 14.82
CA ASN A 290 -5.81 -2.08 15.85
C ASN A 290 -5.92 -3.12 16.97
N PRO A 291 -5.21 -2.96 18.10
CA PRO A 291 -5.19 -3.97 19.16
C PRO A 291 -6.54 -4.20 19.85
N ASN A 292 -7.45 -3.23 19.77
CA ASN A 292 -8.79 -3.34 20.35
C ASN A 292 -9.78 -4.07 19.43
N ASP A 293 -9.44 -4.19 18.14
CA ASP A 293 -10.25 -4.88 17.14
C ASP A 293 -9.34 -5.33 16.00
N LEU A 294 -8.67 -6.48 16.16
CA LEU A 294 -7.70 -6.98 15.18
C LEU A 294 -8.32 -7.25 13.81
N ASN A 295 -9.61 -7.62 13.77
CA ASN A 295 -10.37 -7.72 12.53
C ASN A 295 -10.33 -6.41 11.76
N SER A 296 -10.32 -5.26 12.46
CA SER A 296 -10.30 -3.92 11.88
C SER A 296 -8.96 -3.46 11.27
N SER A 297 -7.85 -4.17 11.53
CA SER A 297 -6.50 -3.78 11.12
C SER A 297 -6.39 -3.65 9.60
N THR A 298 -5.67 -2.63 9.13
CA THR A 298 -5.61 -2.25 7.70
C THR A 298 -4.24 -2.54 7.10
N PRO A 299 -4.15 -2.97 5.83
CA PRO A 299 -2.88 -3.15 5.15
C PRO A 299 -2.30 -1.80 4.69
N VAL A 300 -1.00 -1.59 4.86
CA VAL A 300 -0.25 -0.44 4.34
C VAL A 300 0.77 -0.94 3.32
N TRP A 301 0.42 -0.85 2.04
CA TRP A 301 1.27 -1.32 0.93
C TRP A 301 1.83 -0.12 0.18
N LEU A 302 3.14 0.07 0.17
CA LEU A 302 3.77 1.25 -0.41
C LEU A 302 4.92 0.86 -1.35
N PRO A 303 5.18 1.66 -2.40
CA PRO A 303 6.35 1.46 -3.24
C PRO A 303 7.61 1.77 -2.44
N LEU A 304 8.53 0.81 -2.41
CA LEU A 304 9.84 0.89 -1.78
C LEU A 304 10.89 1.09 -2.87
N THR A 305 11.65 2.18 -2.77
CA THR A 305 12.79 2.41 -3.66
C THR A 305 14.02 1.73 -3.08
N ILE A 306 14.67 0.86 -3.85
CA ILE A 306 15.97 0.29 -3.52
C ILE A 306 16.96 0.69 -4.61
N SER A 307 18.04 1.36 -4.23
CA SER A 307 19.10 1.79 -5.15
C SER A 307 20.46 1.73 -4.46
N GLY A 308 21.40 0.99 -5.07
CA GLY A 308 22.71 0.74 -4.46
C GLY A 308 22.57 0.00 -3.13
N ALA A 309 22.96 0.65 -2.03
CA ALA A 309 22.81 0.14 -0.67
C ALA A 309 21.68 0.84 0.13
N THR A 310 20.88 1.68 -0.54
CA THR A 310 19.84 2.48 0.12
C THR A 310 18.45 1.92 -0.16
N ALA A 311 17.62 1.81 0.88
CA ALA A 311 16.20 1.58 0.79
C ALA A 311 15.42 2.78 1.35
N SER A 312 14.37 3.22 0.67
CA SER A 312 13.59 4.39 1.07
C SER A 312 12.13 4.36 0.59
N MET A 313 11.21 4.78 1.46
CA MET A 313 9.85 5.21 1.18
C MET A 313 9.74 6.69 1.53
N ASN A 314 9.77 7.57 0.53
CA ASN A 314 9.91 9.01 0.78
C ASN A 314 8.62 9.69 1.24
N ALA A 315 7.47 9.11 0.92
CA ALA A 315 6.16 9.69 1.22
C ALA A 315 5.10 8.60 1.39
N PHE A 316 4.04 8.95 2.11
CA PHE A 316 2.79 8.20 2.08
C PHE A 316 2.01 8.60 0.82
N TYR A 317 1.42 7.62 0.14
CA TYR A 317 0.53 7.84 -1.00
C TYR A 317 -0.87 7.34 -0.66
N ASP A 318 -1.88 8.22 -0.65
CA ASP A 318 -3.28 7.83 -0.41
C ASP A 318 -3.79 6.84 -1.48
N SER A 319 -3.19 6.90 -2.67
CA SER A 319 -3.32 5.88 -3.71
C SER A 319 -2.12 5.92 -4.65
N TRP A 320 -1.76 4.78 -5.22
CA TRP A 320 -0.73 4.66 -6.25
C TRP A 320 -1.06 3.47 -7.16
N THR A 321 -0.46 3.41 -8.34
CA THR A 321 -0.70 2.32 -9.29
C THR A 321 0.51 1.43 -9.44
N ILE A 322 0.27 0.13 -9.65
CA ILE A 322 1.28 -0.86 -10.00
C ILE A 322 0.87 -1.60 -11.27
N ASP A 323 1.79 -1.74 -12.19
CA ASP A 323 1.64 -2.57 -13.37
C ASP A 323 2.52 -3.81 -13.19
N THR A 324 1.88 -4.95 -12.93
CA THR A 324 2.58 -6.21 -12.69
C THR A 324 3.20 -6.81 -13.94
N ALA A 325 2.78 -6.39 -15.14
CA ALA A 325 3.34 -6.85 -16.41
C ALA A 325 4.64 -6.09 -16.74
N THR A 326 4.68 -4.78 -16.49
CA THR A 326 5.89 -3.97 -16.71
C THR A 326 6.80 -3.91 -15.48
N GLY A 327 6.29 -4.23 -14.30
CA GLY A 327 7.02 -4.14 -13.03
C GLY A 327 7.26 -2.70 -12.58
N THR A 328 6.44 -1.77 -13.08
CA THR A 328 6.56 -0.34 -12.80
C THR A 328 5.41 0.13 -11.92
N TRP A 329 5.62 1.26 -11.24
CA TRP A 329 4.60 1.91 -10.43
C TRP A 329 4.53 3.39 -10.76
N ALA A 330 3.39 4.01 -10.48
CA ALA A 330 3.24 5.45 -10.52
C ALA A 330 2.56 5.93 -9.24
N GLY A 331 3.01 7.08 -8.72
CA GLY A 331 2.30 7.77 -7.65
C GLY A 331 0.89 8.17 -8.09
N PRO A 332 0.10 8.77 -7.18
CA PRO A 332 -1.17 9.36 -7.58
C PRO A 332 -0.90 10.36 -8.71
N PRO A 333 -1.77 10.40 -9.75
CA PRO A 333 -1.64 11.43 -10.77
C PRO A 333 -1.58 12.80 -10.08
N ALA A 334 -0.67 13.66 -10.52
CA ALA A 334 -0.57 15.01 -9.98
C ALA A 334 -1.98 15.63 -9.99
N PRO A 335 -2.47 16.16 -8.85
CA PRO A 335 -3.84 16.64 -8.78
C PRO A 335 -4.03 17.68 -9.88
N GLN A 336 -5.02 17.44 -10.75
CA GLN A 336 -5.25 18.27 -11.93
C GLN A 336 -5.43 19.71 -11.47
N SER A 337 -4.63 20.61 -12.05
CA SER A 337 -4.74 22.01 -11.68
C SER A 337 -5.99 22.60 -12.33
N PHE A 338 -6.75 23.35 -11.54
CA PHE A 338 -7.97 24.05 -11.94
C PHE A 338 -7.94 25.47 -11.37
N THR A 339 -8.84 26.30 -11.86
CA THR A 339 -9.10 27.62 -11.28
C THR A 339 -10.41 27.59 -10.50
N LEU A 340 -10.48 28.34 -9.38
CA LEU A 340 -11.72 28.53 -8.63
C LEU A 340 -12.31 29.89 -8.98
N VAL A 341 -13.41 29.89 -9.72
CA VAL A 341 -14.11 31.11 -10.16
C VAL A 341 -15.29 31.38 -9.24
N GLY A 342 -15.30 32.54 -8.57
CA GLY A 342 -16.38 32.96 -7.69
C GLY A 342 -17.67 33.21 -8.48
N ALA A 343 -18.76 32.56 -8.10
CA ALA A 343 -20.02 32.59 -8.84
C ALA A 343 -20.66 33.98 -8.92
N GLN A 344 -20.43 34.83 -7.91
CA GLN A 344 -20.96 36.19 -7.90
C GLN A 344 -20.18 37.17 -8.80
N SER A 345 -18.85 37.09 -8.78
CA SER A 345 -17.98 38.07 -9.43
C SER A 345 -17.46 37.63 -10.80
N GLY A 346 -17.47 36.33 -11.10
CA GLY A 346 -16.78 35.76 -12.25
C GLY A 346 -15.24 35.84 -12.15
N ARG A 347 -14.71 36.18 -10.97
CA ARG A 347 -13.28 36.37 -10.70
C ARG A 347 -12.68 35.14 -10.04
N CYS A 348 -11.38 34.99 -10.20
CA CYS A 348 -10.64 33.84 -9.74
C CYS A 348 -10.14 34.03 -8.30
N LEU A 349 -10.11 32.93 -7.53
CA LEU A 349 -9.41 32.85 -6.25
C LEU A 349 -7.91 33.03 -6.50
N ASP A 350 -7.33 34.07 -5.93
CA ASP A 350 -6.04 34.61 -6.33
C ASP A 350 -5.18 34.88 -5.10
N VAL A 351 -3.90 34.49 -5.15
CA VAL A 351 -2.90 34.94 -4.18
C VAL A 351 -2.45 36.34 -4.55
N ALA A 352 -2.67 37.31 -3.67
CA ALA A 352 -2.44 38.71 -3.94
C ALA A 352 -1.00 38.99 -4.43
N GLY A 353 -0.90 39.62 -5.61
CA GLY A 353 0.38 39.93 -6.27
C GLY A 353 1.13 38.70 -6.81
N GLY A 354 0.53 37.51 -6.80
CA GLY A 354 1.19 36.27 -7.21
C GLY A 354 2.38 35.90 -6.31
N ALA A 355 2.44 36.41 -5.08
CA ALA A 355 3.57 36.23 -4.18
C ALA A 355 3.49 34.87 -3.45
N PRO A 356 4.46 33.96 -3.61
CA PRO A 356 4.48 32.67 -2.92
C PRO A 356 5.11 32.78 -1.51
N ALA A 357 4.91 33.89 -0.81
CA ALA A 357 5.41 34.06 0.55
C ALA A 357 4.39 33.54 1.57
N ASN A 358 4.86 32.98 2.68
CA ASN A 358 3.98 32.62 3.79
C ASN A 358 3.31 33.89 4.33
N GLY A 359 1.99 33.85 4.47
CA GLY A 359 1.21 35.00 4.91
C GLY A 359 0.66 35.86 3.76
N SER A 360 0.98 35.56 2.50
CA SER A 360 0.36 36.25 1.37
C SER A 360 -1.15 36.05 1.39
N ALA A 361 -1.89 37.14 1.32
CA ALA A 361 -3.35 37.14 1.41
C ALA A 361 -3.98 36.53 0.16
N VAL A 362 -5.14 35.90 0.34
CA VAL A 362 -5.97 35.44 -0.77
C VAL A 362 -7.13 36.40 -1.01
N GLN A 363 -7.40 36.67 -2.28
CA GLN A 363 -8.37 37.65 -2.77
C GLN A 363 -9.14 37.08 -3.97
N ILE A 364 -10.11 37.83 -4.48
CA ILE A 364 -10.61 37.64 -5.84
C ILE A 364 -9.94 38.61 -6.80
N TYR A 365 -9.56 38.12 -7.98
CA TYR A 365 -8.98 38.94 -9.05
C TYR A 365 -9.40 38.42 -10.42
N ASP A 366 -9.37 39.26 -11.44
CA ASP A 366 -9.63 38.86 -12.81
C ASP A 366 -8.73 37.67 -13.20
N CYS A 367 -9.33 36.71 -13.89
CA CYS A 367 -8.68 35.47 -14.25
C CYS A 367 -7.58 35.72 -15.28
N ASN A 368 -6.33 35.52 -14.87
CA ASN A 368 -5.13 35.86 -15.64
C ASN A 368 -4.20 34.66 -15.90
N GLY A 369 -4.54 33.48 -15.37
CA GLY A 369 -3.77 32.25 -15.58
C GLY A 369 -2.44 32.18 -14.82
N GLY A 370 -2.18 33.14 -13.92
CA GLY A 370 -1.01 33.18 -13.07
C GLY A 370 -0.94 32.00 -12.10
N ALA A 371 0.27 31.68 -11.63
CA ALA A 371 0.50 30.53 -10.75
C ALA A 371 -0.30 30.60 -9.44
N GLY A 372 -0.56 31.81 -8.92
CA GLY A 372 -1.39 32.05 -7.72
C GLY A 372 -2.89 31.90 -7.93
N GLN A 373 -3.35 31.65 -9.16
CA GLN A 373 -4.75 31.31 -9.48
C GLN A 373 -4.93 29.83 -9.83
N LYS A 374 -3.82 29.10 -9.95
CA LYS A 374 -3.81 27.67 -10.24
C LYS A 374 -3.83 26.91 -8.93
N TRP A 375 -4.92 26.19 -8.72
CA TRP A 375 -5.16 25.38 -7.53
C TRP A 375 -5.21 23.90 -7.89
N SER A 376 -4.93 23.04 -6.94
CA SER A 376 -5.07 21.60 -7.06
C SER A 376 -5.57 21.05 -5.72
N LEU A 377 -6.54 20.13 -5.73
CA LEU A 377 -7.07 19.51 -4.51
C LEU A 377 -6.41 18.15 -4.31
N THR A 378 -5.74 17.93 -3.18
CA THR A 378 -5.19 16.62 -2.81
C THR A 378 -6.29 15.71 -2.24
N SER A 379 -6.03 14.40 -2.22
CA SER A 379 -6.88 13.41 -1.53
C SER A 379 -6.99 13.64 -0.03
N SER A 380 -5.98 14.25 0.59
CA SER A 380 -6.00 14.67 1.99
C SER A 380 -6.80 15.96 2.25
N GLY A 381 -7.36 16.58 1.21
CA GLY A 381 -8.19 17.78 1.28
C GLY A 381 -7.44 19.10 1.19
N GLU A 382 -6.16 19.13 0.84
CA GLU A 382 -5.41 20.38 0.74
C GLU A 382 -5.65 21.05 -0.62
N LEU A 383 -6.01 22.33 -0.61
CA LEU A 383 -6.01 23.18 -1.81
C LEU A 383 -4.63 23.80 -1.98
N ARG A 384 -3.85 23.26 -2.91
CA ARG A 384 -2.46 23.70 -3.15
C ARG A 384 -2.33 24.62 -4.35
N THR A 385 -1.40 25.57 -4.30
CA THR A 385 -1.06 26.50 -5.39
C THR A 385 0.46 26.57 -5.60
N PHE A 386 0.94 27.35 -6.57
CA PHE A 386 2.35 27.45 -6.97
C PHE A 386 3.03 26.08 -7.17
N GLY A 387 2.39 25.22 -7.98
CA GLY A 387 2.92 23.89 -8.29
C GLY A 387 2.91 22.92 -7.10
N GLY A 388 2.08 23.17 -6.08
CA GLY A 388 1.91 22.28 -4.94
C GLY A 388 2.75 22.65 -3.70
N THR A 389 3.47 23.77 -3.74
CA THR A 389 4.38 24.21 -2.67
C THR A 389 3.68 24.96 -1.54
N LYS A 390 2.52 25.57 -1.82
CA LYS A 390 1.73 26.34 -0.85
C LYS A 390 0.32 25.80 -0.73
N CYS A 391 -0.26 25.92 0.46
CA CYS A 391 -1.61 25.48 0.79
C CYS A 391 -2.49 26.68 1.13
N LEU A 392 -3.78 26.61 0.77
CA LEU A 392 -4.81 27.55 1.23
C LEU A 392 -5.01 27.37 2.73
N ASP A 393 -4.75 28.41 3.50
CA ASP A 393 -4.57 28.35 4.95
C ASP A 393 -5.47 29.37 5.65
N VAL A 394 -6.20 28.92 6.66
CA VAL A 394 -6.82 29.84 7.62
C VAL A 394 -5.78 30.22 8.68
N PHE A 395 -5.37 31.50 8.68
CA PHE A 395 -4.29 31.99 9.53
C PHE A 395 -4.54 31.72 11.01
N ASP A 396 -3.46 31.39 11.73
CA ASP A 396 -3.42 31.04 13.15
C ASP A 396 -4.40 29.92 13.53
N GLN A 397 -4.82 29.07 12.58
CA GLN A 397 -5.81 28.01 12.78
C GLN A 397 -7.15 28.51 13.36
N ARG A 398 -7.52 29.76 13.06
CA ARG A 398 -8.76 30.35 13.58
C ARG A 398 -9.99 29.64 13.04
N THR A 399 -11.02 29.53 13.89
CA THR A 399 -12.29 28.88 13.54
C THR A 399 -13.49 29.85 13.57
N THR A 400 -13.24 31.14 13.77
CA THR A 400 -14.29 32.17 13.88
C THR A 400 -14.62 32.76 12.51
N ALA A 401 -15.90 33.03 12.24
CA ALA A 401 -16.34 33.73 11.04
C ALA A 401 -15.66 35.11 10.91
N GLY A 402 -15.25 35.46 9.69
CA GLY A 402 -14.46 36.65 9.37
C GLY A 402 -12.95 36.43 9.42
N SER A 403 -12.47 35.24 9.81
CA SER A 403 -11.03 34.96 9.85
C SER A 403 -10.46 34.95 8.44
N SER A 404 -9.30 35.62 8.28
CA SER A 404 -8.65 35.78 6.98
C SER A 404 -8.04 34.48 6.50
N VAL A 405 -8.05 34.30 5.17
CA VAL A 405 -7.43 33.18 4.48
C VAL A 405 -6.24 33.70 3.67
N GLY A 406 -5.18 32.89 3.60
CA GLY A 406 -4.01 33.18 2.80
C GLY A 406 -3.33 31.91 2.32
N VAL A 407 -2.04 32.02 2.02
CA VAL A 407 -1.21 30.85 1.72
C VAL A 407 -0.08 30.67 2.74
N TRP A 408 0.23 29.41 3.01
CA TRP A 408 1.33 29.00 3.86
C TRP A 408 2.00 27.74 3.29
N ASP A 409 3.19 27.41 3.78
CA ASP A 409 3.79 26.11 3.52
C ASP A 409 2.84 25.00 3.97
N CYS A 410 2.68 23.99 3.11
CA CYS A 410 1.83 22.84 3.40
C CYS A 410 2.40 22.06 4.58
N ASN A 411 1.62 21.92 5.65
CA ASN A 411 2.04 21.31 6.91
C ASN A 411 1.09 20.19 7.39
N GLY A 412 0.07 19.84 6.61
CA GLY A 412 -0.91 18.80 6.94
C GLY A 412 -1.92 19.18 8.03
N GLY A 413 -1.87 20.42 8.54
CA GLY A 413 -2.77 20.95 9.55
C GLY A 413 -4.22 20.99 9.10
N ALA A 414 -5.16 20.86 10.05
CA ALA A 414 -6.59 20.85 9.74
C ALA A 414 -7.10 22.17 9.17
N ASN A 415 -6.44 23.30 9.47
CA ASN A 415 -6.72 24.64 8.91
C ASN A 415 -6.36 24.77 7.42
N GLN A 416 -5.63 23.80 6.86
CA GLN A 416 -5.27 23.74 5.43
C GLN A 416 -6.13 22.75 4.64
N LYS A 417 -7.10 22.10 5.30
CA LYS A 417 -7.95 21.08 4.69
C LYS A 417 -9.32 21.65 4.36
N TRP A 418 -9.79 21.34 3.16
CA TRP A 418 -11.00 21.88 2.56
C TRP A 418 -11.80 20.77 1.88
N THR A 419 -13.12 20.82 2.02
CA THR A 419 -14.06 20.00 1.28
C THR A 419 -14.70 20.85 0.19
N LEU A 420 -14.49 20.49 -1.08
CA LEU A 420 -15.24 21.05 -2.21
C LEU A 420 -16.49 20.21 -2.45
N ASN A 421 -17.67 20.80 -2.28
CA ASN A 421 -18.93 20.07 -2.46
C ASN A 421 -19.59 20.36 -3.83
N SER A 422 -20.63 19.59 -4.16
CA SER A 422 -21.36 19.71 -5.42
C SER A 422 -22.17 21.01 -5.55
N THR A 423 -22.41 21.73 -4.45
CA THR A 423 -23.09 23.04 -4.47
C THR A 423 -22.13 24.20 -4.79
N GLY A 424 -20.83 23.92 -4.91
CA GLY A 424 -19.79 24.88 -5.21
C GLY A 424 -19.17 25.53 -3.97
N ALA A 425 -19.51 25.09 -2.76
CA ALA A 425 -18.87 25.61 -1.55
C ALA A 425 -17.53 24.90 -1.30
N ALA A 426 -16.54 25.69 -0.87
CA ALA A 426 -15.32 25.20 -0.27
C ALA A 426 -15.42 25.36 1.26
N VAL A 427 -15.49 24.26 2.00
CA VAL A 427 -15.72 24.24 3.45
C VAL A 427 -14.44 23.87 4.17
N GLY A 428 -13.97 24.70 5.10
CA GLY A 428 -12.80 24.39 5.92
C GLY A 428 -13.09 23.21 6.85
N VAL A 429 -12.26 22.17 6.81
CA VAL A 429 -12.47 20.93 7.56
C VAL A 429 -12.39 21.17 9.07
N GLN A 430 -11.50 22.05 9.53
CA GLN A 430 -11.38 22.36 10.96
C GLN A 430 -12.55 23.19 11.51
N SER A 431 -12.99 24.21 10.78
CA SER A 431 -13.96 25.19 11.27
C SER A 431 -15.40 24.85 10.90
N GLY A 432 -15.62 24.07 9.84
CA GLY A 432 -16.93 23.88 9.22
C GLY A 432 -17.47 25.12 8.49
N LEU A 433 -16.66 26.18 8.33
CA LEU A 433 -17.05 27.45 7.70
C LEU A 433 -16.68 27.47 6.21
N CYS A 434 -17.39 28.29 5.44
CA CYS A 434 -17.24 28.38 3.99
C CYS A 434 -16.23 29.45 3.58
N LEU A 435 -15.46 29.19 2.52
CA LEU A 435 -14.63 30.16 1.82
C LEU A 435 -15.51 31.25 1.19
N ASP A 436 -15.32 32.48 1.65
CA ASP A 436 -16.27 33.57 1.51
C ASP A 436 -15.57 34.82 0.97
N VAL A 437 -16.13 35.42 -0.09
CA VAL A 437 -15.71 36.75 -0.55
C VAL A 437 -16.31 37.80 0.39
N ASN A 438 -15.44 38.54 1.08
CA ASN A 438 -15.86 39.42 2.16
C ASN A 438 -16.85 40.49 1.70
N GLY A 439 -17.98 40.59 2.41
CA GLY A 439 -19.01 41.60 2.19
C GLY A 439 -19.75 41.47 0.85
N ASN A 440 -19.71 40.29 0.20
CA ASN A 440 -20.31 40.04 -1.11
C ASN A 440 -19.82 41.00 -2.21
N GLN A 441 -18.62 41.57 -2.02
CA GLN A 441 -18.03 42.52 -2.94
C GLN A 441 -17.53 41.81 -4.20
N THR A 442 -17.49 42.53 -5.32
CA THR A 442 -17.12 41.94 -6.62
C THR A 442 -15.84 42.52 -7.21
N ALA A 443 -15.26 43.56 -6.61
CA ALA A 443 -14.08 44.24 -7.14
C ALA A 443 -12.80 43.39 -7.03
N ASN A 444 -11.86 43.59 -7.96
CA ASN A 444 -10.50 43.06 -7.85
C ASN A 444 -9.86 43.47 -6.53
N GLY A 445 -9.15 42.54 -5.90
CA GLY A 445 -8.48 42.77 -4.63
C GLY A 445 -9.37 42.60 -3.40
N THR A 446 -10.64 42.25 -3.58
CA THR A 446 -11.51 41.92 -2.44
C THR A 446 -10.98 40.69 -1.72
N LYS A 447 -10.75 40.82 -0.41
CA LYS A 447 -10.22 39.73 0.43
C LYS A 447 -11.20 38.57 0.56
N VAL A 448 -10.62 37.38 0.69
CA VAL A 448 -11.35 36.15 1.00
C VAL A 448 -11.12 35.77 2.47
N GLN A 449 -12.17 35.25 3.10
CA GLN A 449 -12.22 34.87 4.50
C GLN A 449 -12.96 33.54 4.66
N ILE A 450 -13.08 33.05 5.90
CA ILE A 450 -14.08 32.02 6.22
C ILE A 450 -15.32 32.66 6.87
N TRP A 451 -16.51 32.18 6.53
CA TRP A 451 -17.78 32.67 7.10
C TRP A 451 -18.79 31.55 7.26
N THR A 452 -19.84 31.80 8.06
CA THR A 452 -20.97 30.86 8.19
C THR A 452 -21.52 30.53 6.82
N CYS A 453 -21.57 29.24 6.50
CA CYS A 453 -22.12 28.74 5.25
C CYS A 453 -23.59 29.14 5.13
N ASN A 454 -23.91 30.01 4.16
CA ASN A 454 -25.26 30.54 3.94
C ASN A 454 -25.78 30.27 2.52
N GLY A 455 -24.97 29.62 1.67
CA GLY A 455 -25.34 29.27 0.30
C GLY A 455 -25.37 30.44 -0.68
N GLY A 456 -24.91 31.63 -0.25
CA GLY A 456 -24.81 32.84 -1.05
C GLY A 456 -23.82 32.70 -2.21
N ALA A 457 -24.00 33.50 -3.27
CA ALA A 457 -23.17 33.43 -4.47
C ALA A 457 -21.70 33.81 -4.20
N ASN A 458 -21.43 34.61 -3.16
CA ASN A 458 -20.09 34.98 -2.70
C ASN A 458 -19.33 33.81 -2.03
N GLN A 459 -20.01 32.69 -1.73
CA GLN A 459 -19.44 31.47 -1.16
C GLN A 459 -19.41 30.29 -2.15
N ARG A 460 -19.82 30.53 -3.40
CA ARG A 460 -19.86 29.50 -4.44
C ARG A 460 -18.71 29.71 -5.43
N TRP A 461 -18.05 28.61 -5.75
CA TRP A 461 -16.88 28.54 -6.59
C TRP A 461 -17.06 27.46 -7.65
N THR A 462 -16.82 27.80 -8.91
CA THR A 462 -16.79 26.86 -10.02
C THR A 462 -15.36 26.48 -10.35
N ARG A 463 -15.12 25.19 -10.55
CA ARG A 463 -13.83 24.66 -11.03
C ARG A 463 -13.79 24.76 -12.55
N THR A 464 -12.76 25.39 -13.10
CA THR A 464 -12.56 25.55 -14.55
C THR A 464 -11.17 25.13 -14.98
#